data_AF-A0A1G9KXP1-F1
#
_entry.id   AF-A0A1G9KXP1-F1
#
_cell.length_a   1.000
_cell.length_b   1.000
_cell.length_c   1.000
_cell.angle_alpha   90.00
_cell.angle_beta   90.00
_cell.angle_gamma   90.00
#
_symmetry.space_group_name_H-M   'P 1'
#
loop_
_entity.id
_entity.type
_entity.pdbx_description
1 polymer ?
#
loop_
_entity_poly.entity_id
_entity_poly.type
_entity_poly.pdbx_seq_one_letter_code
_entity_poly.pdbx_strand_id
1 'polypeptide(L)'
;MRILPRRVRPPRQVMIEFIDDHRESYGVEPICRVLPIAPSTYYEHKARVAQPDCAPPRIQRVWDENFGVYGIRNVWRQLHREAVHTARCTVECLMRWMGLRGVVRGKPVRTTVPDPN
;
A
#
# COMPACT_ATOMS: atom_id res chain seq x y z
N MET A 1 -23.35 -22.78 -31.07
CA MET A 1 -22.25 -22.64 -30.10
C MET A 1 -22.58 -21.47 -29.17
N ARG A 2 -23.04 -21.73 -27.94
CA ARG A 2 -23.57 -20.69 -27.02
C ARG A 2 -22.43 -20.22 -26.12
N ILE A 3 -21.86 -19.05 -26.40
CA ILE A 3 -20.83 -18.44 -25.57
C ILE A 3 -21.52 -17.97 -24.27
N LEU A 4 -21.32 -18.67 -23.16
CA LEU A 4 -21.69 -18.15 -21.85
C LEU A 4 -20.78 -16.93 -21.58
N PRO A 5 -21.32 -15.75 -21.24
CA PRO A 5 -20.49 -14.62 -20.87
C PRO A 5 -19.67 -15.04 -19.64
N ARG A 6 -18.33 -14.98 -19.75
CA ARG A 6 -17.43 -15.08 -18.60
C ARG A 6 -17.95 -14.09 -17.56
N ARG A 7 -18.40 -14.57 -16.40
CA ARG A 7 -18.76 -13.68 -15.28
C ARG A 7 -17.53 -12.88 -14.93
N VAL A 8 -17.48 -11.62 -15.37
CA VAL A 8 -16.45 -10.69 -14.98
C VAL A 8 -16.66 -10.46 -13.49
N ARG A 9 -15.77 -11.01 -12.65
CA ARG A 9 -15.83 -10.71 -11.22
C ARG A 9 -15.59 -9.20 -11.08
N PRO A 10 -16.54 -8.44 -10.51
CA PRO A 10 -16.34 -7.01 -10.35
C PRO A 10 -15.06 -6.75 -9.54
N PRO A 11 -14.36 -5.64 -9.78
CA PRO A 11 -13.19 -5.27 -8.99
C PRO A 11 -13.52 -5.31 -7.49
N ARG A 12 -12.60 -5.83 -6.66
CA ARG A 12 -12.80 -5.94 -5.20
C ARG A 12 -13.26 -4.62 -4.57
N GLN A 13 -12.74 -3.51 -5.09
CA GLN A 13 -13.00 -2.16 -4.64
C GLN A 13 -14.48 -1.80 -4.75
N VAL A 14 -15.09 -2.05 -5.91
CA VAL A 14 -16.52 -1.79 -6.18
C VAL A 14 -17.40 -2.61 -5.25
N MET A 15 -17.01 -3.85 -4.95
CA MET A 15 -17.77 -4.70 -4.04
C MET A 15 -17.66 -4.24 -2.58
N ILE A 16 -16.52 -3.70 -2.18
CA ILE A 16 -16.32 -3.15 -0.83
C ILE A 16 -17.11 -1.86 -0.65
N GLU A 17 -17.07 -0.95 -1.62
CA GLU A 17 -17.86 0.29 -1.64
C GLU A 17 -19.36 -0.01 -1.51
N PHE A 18 -19.85 -0.99 -2.28
CA PHE A 18 -21.24 -1.43 -2.16
C PHE A 18 -21.60 -1.93 -0.75
N ILE A 19 -20.70 -2.67 -0.10
CA ILE A 19 -20.92 -3.13 1.29
C ILE A 19 -20.91 -1.94 2.25
N ASP A 20 -20.01 -0.98 2.06
CA ASP A 20 -19.92 0.23 2.91
C ASP A 20 -21.17 1.12 2.79
N ASP A 21 -21.77 1.22 1.61
CA ASP A 21 -23.00 2.01 1.41
C ASP A 21 -24.23 1.36 2.05
N HIS A 22 -24.26 0.04 2.18
CA HIS A 22 -25.47 -0.71 2.58
C HIS A 22 -25.38 -1.37 3.96
N ARG A 23 -24.20 -1.37 4.60
CA ARG A 23 -23.96 -2.01 5.92
C ARG A 23 -24.85 -1.48 7.04
N GLU A 24 -25.25 -0.20 7.02
CA GLU A 24 -26.09 0.39 8.07
C GLU A 24 -27.53 -0.12 8.01
N SER A 25 -28.03 -0.42 6.80
CA SER A 25 -29.40 -0.88 6.59
C SER A 25 -29.55 -2.39 6.71
N TYR A 26 -28.57 -3.16 6.22
CA TYR A 26 -28.70 -4.62 6.09
C TYR A 26 -27.69 -5.42 6.90
N GLY A 27 -26.66 -4.79 7.45
CA GLY A 27 -25.51 -5.47 8.03
C GLY A 27 -24.61 -6.11 6.98
N VAL A 28 -23.36 -6.41 7.37
CA VAL A 28 -22.33 -6.91 6.44
C VAL A 28 -22.58 -8.36 6.01
N GLU A 29 -22.99 -9.24 6.94
CA GLU A 29 -23.14 -10.67 6.65
C GLU A 29 -24.22 -10.99 5.60
N PRO A 30 -25.41 -10.35 5.61
CA PRO A 30 -26.41 -10.59 4.56
C PRO A 30 -25.94 -10.15 3.18
N ILE A 31 -25.19 -9.05 3.08
CA ILE A 31 -24.65 -8.53 1.81
C ILE A 31 -23.55 -9.46 1.27
N CYS A 32 -22.64 -9.91 2.13
CA CYS A 32 -21.58 -10.87 1.80
C CYS A 32 -22.11 -12.26 1.38
N ARG A 33 -23.36 -12.60 1.72
CA ARG A 33 -24.00 -13.83 1.23
C ARG A 33 -24.43 -13.69 -0.24
N VAL A 34 -24.80 -12.49 -0.68
CA VAL A 34 -25.28 -12.21 -2.05
C VAL A 34 -24.12 -11.89 -2.98
N LEU A 35 -23.21 -11.02 -2.55
CA LEU A 35 -21.93 -10.77 -3.20
C LEU A 35 -20.97 -11.85 -2.72
N PRO A 36 -20.59 -12.86 -3.52
CA PRO A 36 -19.83 -14.04 -3.08
C PRO A 36 -18.41 -13.68 -2.59
N ILE A 37 -18.33 -13.07 -1.41
CA ILE A 37 -17.17 -12.51 -0.72
C ILE A 37 -17.30 -12.92 0.73
N ALA A 38 -16.22 -13.40 1.33
CA ALA A 38 -16.24 -13.75 2.74
C ALA A 38 -16.30 -12.48 3.62
N PRO A 39 -17.11 -12.45 4.70
CA PRO A 39 -17.11 -11.35 5.66
C PRO A 39 -15.71 -11.05 6.23
N SER A 40 -14.88 -12.09 6.41
CA SER A 40 -13.49 -11.94 6.82
C SER A 40 -12.69 -11.07 5.85
N THR A 41 -12.87 -11.26 4.53
CA THR A 41 -12.21 -10.45 3.50
C THR A 41 -12.62 -8.98 3.59
N TYR A 42 -13.89 -8.69 3.88
CA TYR A 42 -14.36 -7.31 4.08
C TYR A 42 -13.70 -6.68 5.33
N TYR A 43 -13.74 -7.37 6.48
CA TYR A 43 -13.16 -6.85 7.71
C TYR A 43 -11.63 -6.74 7.64
N GLU A 44 -10.93 -7.65 6.97
CA GLU A 44 -9.50 -7.55 6.68
C GLU A 44 -9.18 -6.33 5.83
N HIS A 45 -9.98 -6.06 4.79
CA HIS A 45 -9.81 -4.87 3.98
C HIS A 45 -10.03 -3.61 4.82
N LYS A 46 -11.12 -3.56 5.59
CA LYS A 46 -11.44 -2.45 6.49
C LYS A 46 -10.36 -2.27 7.56
N ALA A 47 -9.77 -3.35 8.07
CA ALA A 47 -8.65 -3.31 9.01
C ALA A 47 -7.38 -2.77 8.35
N ARG A 48 -7.06 -3.13 7.11
CA ARG A 48 -5.92 -2.58 6.35
C ARG A 48 -6.10 -1.09 6.00
N VAL A 49 -7.34 -0.64 5.80
CA VAL A 49 -7.65 0.78 5.56
C VAL A 49 -7.64 1.58 6.86
N ALA A 50 -8.19 1.03 7.95
CA ALA A 50 -8.25 1.67 9.27
C ALA A 50 -6.89 1.65 10.00
N GLN A 51 -6.10 0.62 9.75
CA GLN A 51 -4.69 0.53 10.07
C GLN A 51 -3.94 0.66 8.73
N PRO A 52 -3.85 1.86 8.13
CA PRO A 52 -2.87 2.07 7.09
C PRO A 52 -1.55 1.92 7.81
N ASP A 53 -0.94 0.72 7.79
CA ASP A 53 0.30 0.34 8.49
C ASP A 53 1.06 1.60 8.86
N CYS A 54 1.08 2.01 10.15
CA CYS A 54 1.39 3.37 10.65
C CYS A 54 2.80 3.91 10.30
N ALA A 55 3.42 3.43 9.25
CA ALA A 55 4.67 3.82 8.65
C ALA A 55 4.61 5.07 7.74
N PRO A 56 3.58 5.40 6.93
CA PRO A 56 3.64 6.56 6.04
C PRO A 56 3.84 7.90 6.77
N PRO A 57 3.02 8.28 7.79
CA PRO A 57 3.23 9.55 8.49
C PRO A 57 4.54 9.55 9.29
N ARG A 58 5.02 8.39 9.73
CA ARG A 58 6.27 8.27 10.49
C ARG A 58 7.51 8.30 9.61
N ILE A 59 7.47 7.71 8.42
CA ILE A 59 8.51 7.81 7.38
C ILE A 59 8.63 9.25 6.91
N GLN A 60 7.50 9.91 6.63
CA GLN A 60 7.47 11.32 6.24
C GLN A 60 8.09 12.19 7.33
N ARG A 61 7.65 12.03 8.58
CA ARG A 61 8.21 12.74 9.73
C ARG A 61 9.72 12.55 9.86
N VAL A 62 10.20 11.30 9.83
CA VAL A 62 11.65 11.01 9.91
C VAL A 62 12.41 11.62 8.72
N TRP A 63 11.81 11.65 7.53
CA TRP A 63 12.43 12.26 6.35
C TRP A 63 12.51 13.78 6.48
N ASP A 64 11.43 14.43 6.92
CA ASP A 64 11.34 15.87 7.15
C ASP A 64 12.28 16.34 8.29
N GLU A 65 12.31 15.62 9.42
CA GLU A 65 13.23 15.87 10.54
C GLU A 65 14.71 15.77 10.12
N ASN A 66 15.01 15.00 9.07
CA ASN A 66 16.36 14.85 8.52
C ASN A 66 16.58 15.66 7.24
N PHE A 67 15.76 16.71 7.01
CA PHE A 67 15.87 17.65 5.89
C PHE A 67 15.91 16.98 4.51
N GLY A 68 15.28 15.82 4.35
CA GLY A 68 15.27 15.04 3.13
C GLY A 68 16.62 14.41 2.74
N VAL A 69 17.63 14.46 3.60
CA VAL A 69 18.94 13.82 3.36
C VAL A 69 18.81 12.30 3.43
N TYR A 70 17.90 11.79 4.27
CA TYR A 70 17.79 10.37 4.54
C TYR A 70 17.11 9.62 3.39
N GLY A 71 17.86 8.72 2.77
CA GLY A 71 17.29 7.73 1.86
C GLY A 71 16.72 6.51 2.59
N ILE A 72 16.19 5.57 1.81
CA ILE A 72 15.53 4.33 2.28
C ILE A 72 16.30 3.62 3.41
N ARG A 73 17.62 3.47 3.28
CA ARG A 73 18.45 2.78 4.27
C ARG A 73 18.53 3.50 5.61
N ASN A 74 18.57 4.83 5.59
CA ASN A 74 18.70 5.64 6.82
C ASN A 74 17.35 5.76 7.52
N VAL A 75 16.27 5.97 6.76
CA VAL A 75 14.89 5.95 7.28
C VAL A 75 14.59 4.60 7.93
N TRP A 76 14.91 3.48 7.27
CA TRP A 76 14.69 2.15 7.84
C TRP A 76 15.47 1.93 9.15
N ARG A 77 16.74 2.38 9.22
CA ARG A 77 17.52 2.30 10.46
C ARG A 77 16.95 3.18 11.57
N GLN A 78 16.44 4.35 11.22
CA GLN A 78 15.83 5.27 12.18
C GLN A 78 14.52 4.70 12.74
N LEU A 79 13.67 4.13 11.89
CA LEU A 79 12.46 3.41 12.33
C LEU A 79 12.78 2.24 13.25
N HIS A 80 13.82 1.48 12.94
CA HIS A 80 14.25 0.37 13.79
C HIS A 80 14.78 0.85 15.17
N ARG A 81 15.40 2.03 15.24
CA ARG A 81 15.81 2.63 16.52
C ARG A 81 14.63 3.09 17.36
N GLU A 82 13.56 3.52 16.72
CA GLU A 82 12.30 3.90 17.38
C GLU A 82 11.39 2.71 17.70
N ALA A 83 11.92 1.48 17.66
CA ALA A 83 11.20 0.22 17.87
C ALA A 83 10.04 -0.02 16.88
N VAL A 84 10.10 0.59 15.69
CA VAL A 84 9.14 0.34 14.61
C VAL A 84 9.70 -0.73 13.69
N HIS A 85 9.24 -1.96 13.86
CA HIS A 85 9.65 -3.09 13.04
C HIS A 85 8.92 -3.08 11.69
N THR A 86 9.46 -2.31 10.74
CA THR A 86 9.01 -2.32 9.34
C THR A 86 10.05 -3.02 8.47
N ALA A 87 9.59 -3.88 7.55
CA ALA A 87 10.49 -4.50 6.59
C ALA A 87 11.11 -3.44 5.68
N ARG A 88 12.37 -3.62 5.28
CA ARG A 88 13.07 -2.68 4.40
C ARG A 88 12.34 -2.46 3.07
N CYS A 89 11.78 -3.52 2.48
CA CYS A 89 10.99 -3.45 1.27
C CYS A 89 9.72 -2.59 1.45
N THR A 90 9.09 -2.64 2.62
CA THR A 90 7.94 -1.80 2.95
C THR A 90 8.33 -0.33 3.01
N VAL A 91 9.47 0.01 3.65
CA VAL A 91 9.99 1.39 3.66
C VAL A 91 10.30 1.87 2.24
N GLU A 92 10.91 1.03 1.41
CA GLU A 92 11.18 1.36 0.01
C GLU A 92 9.90 1.62 -0.78
N CYS A 93 8.91 0.72 -0.71
CA CYS A 93 7.62 0.89 -1.38
C CYS A 93 6.91 2.16 -0.93
N LEU A 94 6.90 2.44 0.38
CA LEU A 94 6.26 3.63 0.94
C LEU A 94 6.98 4.93 0.53
N MET A 95 8.31 4.98 0.60
CA MET A 95 9.06 6.14 0.12
C MET A 95 8.87 6.37 -1.39
N ARG A 96 8.82 5.30 -2.20
CA ARG A 96 8.53 5.42 -3.65
C ARG A 96 7.13 5.93 -3.90
N TRP A 97 6.13 5.42 -3.17
CA TRP A 97 4.74 5.83 -3.32
C TRP A 97 4.52 7.30 -2.92
N MET A 98 5.23 7.77 -1.88
CA MET A 98 5.20 9.17 -1.43
C MET A 98 6.16 10.09 -2.22
N GLY A 99 6.94 9.56 -3.17
CA GLY A 99 7.92 10.35 -3.94
C GLY A 99 9.15 10.80 -3.14
N LEU A 100 9.36 10.28 -1.93
CA LEU A 100 10.48 10.64 -1.06
C LEU A 100 11.77 10.01 -1.55
N ARG A 101 12.81 10.82 -1.69
CA ARG A 101 14.16 10.38 -2.02
C ARG A 101 15.15 11.02 -1.08
N GLY A 102 16.15 10.25 -0.67
CA GLY A 102 17.29 10.78 0.06
C GLY A 102 18.26 11.47 -0.89
N VAL A 103 19.01 12.43 -0.37
CA VAL A 103 20.12 13.06 -1.09
C VAL A 103 21.24 12.02 -1.30
N VAL A 104 21.66 11.82 -2.54
CA VAL A 104 22.84 11.05 -2.89
C VAL A 104 23.95 12.02 -3.26
N ARG A 105 25.11 11.94 -2.60
CA ARG A 105 26.30 12.71 -3.00
C ARG A 105 26.91 12.06 -4.26
N GLY A 106 27.07 12.86 -5.32
CA GLY A 106 27.69 12.46 -6.58
C GLY A 106 26.69 12.23 -7.73
N LYS A 107 27.19 12.21 -8.97
CA LYS A 107 26.39 11.82 -10.15
C LYS A 107 26.01 10.34 -10.03
N PRO A 108 24.76 9.96 -10.36
CA PRO A 108 24.41 8.54 -10.47
C PRO A 108 25.29 7.89 -11.54
N VAL A 109 26.16 6.97 -11.12
CA VAL A 109 27.04 6.22 -12.03
C VAL A 109 26.20 5.14 -12.70
N ARG A 110 25.81 5.36 -13.95
CA ARG A 110 25.30 4.31 -14.83
C ARG A 110 26.48 3.58 -15.46
N THR A 111 26.82 2.42 -14.93
CA THR A 111 27.92 1.58 -15.44
C THR A 111 27.58 0.88 -16.76
N THR A 112 26.31 0.89 -17.16
CA THR A 112 25.83 0.20 -18.36
C THR A 112 24.84 1.10 -19.09
N VAL A 113 25.25 1.57 -20.25
CA VAL A 113 24.37 2.14 -21.27
C VAL A 113 24.14 1.03 -22.29
N PRO A 114 22.89 0.65 -22.61
CA PRO A 114 22.62 -0.33 -23.66
C PRO A 114 23.21 0.16 -24.99
N ASP A 115 23.88 -0.73 -25.72
CA ASP A 115 24.35 -0.44 -27.07
C ASP A 115 23.12 -0.18 -27.97
N PRO A 116 23.10 0.91 -28.76
CA PRO A 116 22.00 1.20 -29.67
C PRO A 116 22.12 0.31 -30.90
N ASN A 117 21.74 -0.97 -30.79
CA ASN A 117 21.52 -1.84 -31.94
C ASN A 117 20.25 -2.68 -31.76
#